data_AF-A0A8J2MRT2-F1
#
_entry.id   AF-A0A8J2MRT2-F1
#
_cell.length_a   1.000
_cell.length_b   1.000
_cell.length_c   1.000
_cell.angle_alpha   90.00
_cell.angle_beta   90.00
_cell.angle_gamma   90.00
#
_symmetry.space_group_name_H-M   'P 1'
#
loop_
_entity.id
_entity.type
_entity.pdbx_description
1 polymer ?
#
loop_
_entity_poly.entity_id
_entity_poly.type
_entity_poly.pdbx_seq_one_letter_code
_entity_poly.pdbx_strand_id
1 'polypeptide(L)'
;MSDQRSYPIPYRSQLQEKIEPGQTLIIKGSTVDESQRFTISLHCKSADFSGNDVPLHVSVRFDEGKIVMNNFANGEWGKEERKSLPFKKSTPFDIRIRAHDDRYQIFCDQKEFKDFEHRLPLSTVSHLSIDGDLYLNQVHWGGKYYPVPYESGISQGLNVGRTLLVFLCPEKKAKRFNINLLKKNGDIALHFNPRFDEKSVIRNSLQAGDWGHEEKEGKMPFEKGVGADLKIVNEEHGFQIFVNDTRFCAFAHRSDPHDITGLQIHGDVELTGIQIH
;
A
#
# COMPACT_ATOMS: atom_id res chain seq x y z
N MET A 1 2.26 -2.66 -23.27
CA MET A 1 2.20 -1.24 -22.86
C MET A 1 0.90 -1.08 -22.10
N SER A 2 0.93 -1.18 -20.77
CA SER A 2 -0.26 -1.02 -19.95
C SER A 2 -0.65 0.46 -19.98
N ASP A 3 -1.88 0.74 -20.35
CA ASP A 3 -2.50 2.06 -20.33
C ASP A 3 -2.26 2.69 -18.94
N GLN A 4 -1.32 3.63 -18.84
CA GLN A 4 -0.98 4.26 -17.58
C GLN A 4 -2.15 5.19 -17.24
N ARG A 5 -3.07 4.69 -16.41
CA ARG A 5 -4.21 5.46 -15.91
C ARG A 5 -3.66 6.77 -15.35
N SER A 6 -4.09 7.88 -15.94
CA SER A 6 -3.76 9.23 -15.49
C SER A 6 -5.04 9.88 -15.01
N TYR A 7 -5.02 10.41 -13.79
CA TYR A 7 -6.14 11.11 -13.21
C TYR A 7 -6.01 12.61 -13.48
N PRO A 8 -7.07 13.29 -13.95
CA PRO A 8 -7.01 14.71 -14.21
C PRO A 8 -6.83 15.50 -12.90
N ILE A 9 -6.08 16.61 -12.99
CA ILE A 9 -5.83 17.54 -11.90
C ILE A 9 -6.59 18.87 -12.18
N PRO A 10 -7.31 19.46 -11.20
CA PRO A 10 -7.47 18.99 -9.82
C PRO A 10 -8.30 17.72 -9.72
N TYR A 11 -7.78 16.73 -8.98
CA TYR A 11 -8.52 15.52 -8.65
C TYR A 11 -9.36 15.79 -7.40
N ARG A 12 -10.65 15.50 -7.48
CA ARG A 12 -11.60 15.66 -6.37
C ARG A 12 -12.44 14.40 -6.26
N SER A 13 -12.61 13.90 -5.04
CA SER A 13 -13.40 12.69 -4.79
C SER A 13 -14.12 12.79 -3.46
N GLN A 14 -15.37 12.32 -3.44
CA GLN A 14 -16.10 12.06 -2.21
C GLN A 14 -15.77 10.64 -1.75
N LEU A 15 -15.42 10.47 -0.48
CA LEU A 15 -15.23 9.15 0.10
C LEU A 15 -16.59 8.45 0.15
N GLN A 16 -16.65 7.24 -0.42
CA GLN A 16 -17.90 6.46 -0.47
C GLN A 16 -18.34 6.01 0.92
N GLU A 17 -17.37 5.79 1.81
CA GLU A 17 -17.58 5.42 3.20
C GLU A 17 -16.84 6.39 4.11
N LYS A 18 -17.25 6.41 5.39
CA LYS A 18 -16.52 7.17 6.40
C LYS A 18 -15.12 6.60 6.54
N ILE A 19 -14.17 7.50 6.74
CA ILE A 19 -12.82 7.12 7.09
C ILE A 19 -12.81 6.41 8.44
N GLU A 20 -12.10 5.29 8.52
CA GLU A 20 -11.94 4.50 9.73
C GLU A 20 -10.46 4.28 10.06
N PRO A 21 -10.11 4.19 11.35
CA PRO A 21 -8.78 3.76 11.79
C PRO A 21 -8.35 2.44 11.13
N GLY A 22 -7.10 2.41 10.67
CA GLY A 22 -6.50 1.30 9.94
C GLY A 22 -6.55 1.44 8.41
N GLN A 23 -7.44 2.29 7.87
CA GLN A 23 -7.50 2.57 6.44
C GLN A 23 -6.31 3.42 5.97
N THR A 24 -5.92 3.23 4.70
CA THR A 24 -4.79 3.90 4.06
C THR A 24 -5.19 4.51 2.72
N LEU A 25 -4.84 5.79 2.54
CA LEU A 25 -4.77 6.45 1.24
C LEU A 25 -3.42 6.16 0.60
N ILE A 26 -3.43 5.72 -0.63
CA ILE A 26 -2.23 5.53 -1.47
C ILE A 26 -2.34 6.49 -2.64
N ILE A 27 -1.32 7.33 -2.80
CA ILE A 27 -1.21 8.32 -3.87
C ILE A 27 0.14 8.11 -4.54
N LYS A 28 0.12 7.66 -5.79
CA LYS A 28 1.32 7.55 -6.61
C LYS A 28 1.22 8.44 -7.83
N GLY A 29 2.33 9.07 -8.17
CA GLY A 29 2.42 9.97 -9.29
C GLY A 29 3.85 10.27 -9.65
N SER A 30 4.03 11.22 -10.55
CA SER A 30 5.33 11.79 -10.90
C SER A 30 5.23 13.30 -11.01
N THR A 31 6.38 13.95 -11.04
CA THR A 31 6.51 15.40 -11.25
C THR A 31 7.42 15.67 -12.44
N VAL A 32 7.58 16.93 -12.82
CA VAL A 32 8.55 17.38 -13.83
C VAL A 32 9.56 18.34 -13.19
N ASP A 33 10.62 18.70 -13.90
CA ASP A 33 11.71 19.53 -13.37
C ASP A 33 11.24 20.95 -13.00
N GLU A 34 10.20 21.42 -13.67
CA GLU A 34 9.57 22.72 -13.44
C GLU A 34 8.60 22.71 -12.26
N SER A 35 8.17 21.53 -11.78
CA SER A 35 7.20 21.40 -10.68
C SER A 35 7.66 22.17 -9.44
N GLN A 36 6.82 23.05 -8.94
CA GLN A 36 7.07 23.82 -7.73
C GLN A 36 6.42 23.11 -6.54
N ARG A 37 5.11 22.84 -6.63
CA ARG A 37 4.33 22.35 -5.49
C ARG A 37 3.12 21.52 -5.93
N PHE A 38 2.76 20.56 -5.11
CA PHE A 38 1.42 19.96 -5.16
C PHE A 38 0.87 19.75 -3.75
N THR A 39 -0.42 19.46 -3.67
CA THR A 39 -1.15 19.32 -2.40
C THR A 39 -2.02 18.09 -2.39
N ILE A 40 -2.18 17.52 -1.21
CA ILE A 40 -3.10 16.43 -0.88
C ILE A 40 -3.90 16.92 0.32
N SER A 41 -5.22 16.98 0.21
CA SER A 41 -6.08 17.53 1.27
C SER A 41 -7.24 16.60 1.56
N LEU A 42 -7.42 16.28 2.84
CA LEU A 42 -8.60 15.62 3.38
C LEU A 42 -9.54 16.72 3.90
N HIS A 43 -10.75 16.78 3.35
CA HIS A 43 -11.70 17.86 3.57
C HIS A 43 -12.99 17.40 4.25
N CYS A 44 -13.66 18.36 4.89
CA CYS A 44 -15.04 18.26 5.36
C CYS A 44 -16.01 18.80 4.31
N LYS A 45 -17.12 18.09 4.04
CA LYS A 45 -18.29 18.49 3.22
C LYS A 45 -18.06 18.71 1.72
N SER A 46 -16.94 19.27 1.28
CA SER A 46 -16.61 19.51 -0.13
C SER A 46 -15.13 19.28 -0.39
N ALA A 47 -14.75 18.96 -1.62
CA ALA A 47 -13.35 18.74 -2.03
C ALA A 47 -12.66 20.04 -2.50
N ASP A 48 -12.89 21.14 -1.78
CA ASP A 48 -12.37 22.47 -2.12
C ASP A 48 -12.18 23.37 -0.89
N PHE A 49 -11.52 24.51 -1.10
CA PHE A 49 -11.28 25.51 -0.05
C PHE A 49 -12.40 26.55 0.02
N SER A 50 -13.66 26.11 -0.05
CA SER A 50 -14.84 26.99 0.07
C SER A 50 -15.10 27.50 1.51
N GLY A 51 -14.10 27.40 2.39
CA GLY A 51 -14.18 27.79 3.80
C GLY A 51 -14.55 26.64 4.75
N ASN A 52 -14.72 25.42 4.24
CA ASN A 52 -14.90 24.23 5.08
C ASN A 52 -13.58 23.79 5.73
N ASP A 53 -13.71 23.06 6.82
CA ASP A 53 -12.57 22.53 7.56
C ASP A 53 -11.78 21.50 6.73
N VAL A 54 -10.45 21.50 6.92
CA VAL A 54 -9.50 20.58 6.30
C VAL A 54 -8.72 19.88 7.42
N PRO A 55 -9.16 18.68 7.87
CA PRO A 55 -8.49 17.93 8.93
C PRO A 55 -7.00 17.67 8.69
N LEU A 56 -6.62 17.44 7.43
CA LEU A 56 -5.23 17.26 7.03
C LEU A 56 -4.99 17.88 5.65
N HIS A 57 -4.04 18.81 5.59
CA HIS A 57 -3.49 19.36 4.37
C HIS A 57 -2.01 19.02 4.31
N VAL A 58 -1.57 18.37 3.23
CA VAL A 58 -0.17 18.05 2.95
C VAL A 58 0.24 18.81 1.70
N SER A 59 1.24 19.68 1.82
CA SER A 59 1.81 20.47 0.75
C SER A 59 3.25 20.03 0.49
N VAL A 60 3.49 19.42 -0.67
CA VAL A 60 4.82 19.01 -1.12
C VAL A 60 5.43 20.18 -1.88
N ARG A 61 6.50 20.77 -1.34
CA ARG A 61 7.11 22.02 -1.82
C ARG A 61 8.55 21.79 -2.26
N PHE A 62 8.77 21.63 -3.56
CA PHE A 62 10.10 21.40 -4.11
C PHE A 62 10.97 22.66 -4.08
N ASP A 63 10.35 23.83 -4.21
CA ASP A 63 10.99 25.14 -4.12
C ASP A 63 11.52 25.45 -2.71
N GLU A 64 10.85 24.95 -1.67
CA GLU A 64 11.33 25.04 -0.28
C GLU A 64 12.15 23.81 0.17
N GLY A 65 12.10 22.71 -0.58
CA GLY A 65 12.68 21.42 -0.18
C GLY A 65 12.00 20.80 1.06
N LYS A 66 10.70 21.03 1.23
CA LYS A 66 9.92 20.61 2.41
C LYS A 66 8.59 19.97 2.02
N ILE A 67 8.13 19.05 2.87
CA ILE A 67 6.70 18.73 2.96
C ILE A 67 6.17 19.44 4.20
N VAL A 68 5.05 20.16 4.02
CA VAL A 68 4.38 20.93 5.06
C VAL A 68 3.01 20.32 5.32
N MET A 69 2.71 20.01 6.58
CA MET A 69 1.43 19.50 7.01
C MET A 69 0.74 20.51 7.93
N ASN A 70 -0.56 20.67 7.75
CA ASN A 70 -1.37 21.55 8.59
C ASN A 70 -2.83 21.10 8.61
N ASN A 71 -3.66 21.79 9.38
CA ASN A 71 -5.12 21.73 9.32
C ASN A 71 -5.68 23.14 9.06
N PHE A 72 -6.87 23.20 8.47
CA PHE A 72 -7.66 24.43 8.39
C PHE A 72 -8.94 24.21 9.20
N ALA A 73 -9.24 25.10 10.14
CA ALA A 73 -10.40 24.99 11.00
C ALA A 73 -10.95 26.38 11.34
N ASN A 74 -12.27 26.53 11.34
CA ASN A 74 -12.94 27.79 11.70
C ASN A 74 -12.44 29.01 10.90
N GLY A 75 -12.09 28.82 9.62
CA GLY A 75 -11.61 29.89 8.75
C GLY A 75 -10.12 30.21 8.85
N GLU A 76 -9.36 29.50 9.69
CA GLU A 76 -7.94 29.78 9.92
C GLU A 76 -7.05 28.53 9.73
N TRP A 77 -5.82 28.77 9.29
CA TRP A 77 -4.78 27.74 9.25
C TRP A 77 -4.17 27.55 10.64
N GLY A 78 -3.98 26.30 11.03
CA GLY A 78 -3.27 25.95 12.26
C GLY A 78 -1.75 26.18 12.16
N LYS A 79 -1.02 25.66 13.15
CA LYS A 79 0.45 25.68 13.16
C LYS A 79 1.01 24.65 12.16
N GLU A 80 1.82 25.10 11.23
CA GLU A 80 2.49 24.21 10.27
C GLU A 80 3.48 23.25 10.96
N GLU A 81 3.48 22.00 10.52
CA GLU A 81 4.53 21.02 10.78
C GLU A 81 5.32 20.77 9.49
N ARG A 82 6.65 20.78 9.57
CA ARG A 82 7.52 20.77 8.39
C ARG A 82 8.57 19.66 8.52
N LYS A 83 8.82 18.93 7.44
CA LYS A 83 9.91 17.95 7.35
C LYS A 83 10.59 18.03 5.97
N SER A 84 11.88 17.71 5.91
CA SER A 84 12.65 17.75 4.66
C SER A 84 12.07 16.79 3.62
N LEU A 85 11.98 17.26 2.38
CA LEU A 85 11.47 16.49 1.26
C LEU A 85 12.38 15.27 0.97
N PRO A 86 11.86 14.04 0.94
CA PRO A 86 12.69 12.84 0.79
C PRO A 86 12.93 12.40 -0.67
N PHE A 87 12.15 12.90 -1.62
CA PHE A 87 12.25 12.57 -3.05
C PHE A 87 12.54 13.81 -3.91
N LYS A 88 12.96 13.58 -5.16
CA LYS A 88 13.38 14.63 -6.09
C LYS A 88 12.28 14.97 -7.10
N LYS A 89 12.48 16.04 -7.86
CA LYS A 89 11.67 16.31 -9.06
C LYS A 89 11.94 15.26 -10.13
N SER A 90 11.00 15.11 -11.06
CA SER A 90 11.13 14.19 -12.21
C SER A 90 11.34 12.71 -11.85
N THR A 91 11.03 12.35 -10.60
CA THR A 91 10.99 10.96 -10.13
C THR A 91 9.58 10.59 -9.70
N PRO A 92 9.16 9.33 -9.90
CA PRO A 92 7.94 8.84 -9.29
C PRO A 92 7.99 9.02 -7.76
N PHE A 93 6.84 9.31 -7.17
CA PHE A 93 6.67 9.37 -5.72
C PHE A 93 5.55 8.41 -5.29
N ASP A 94 5.66 7.91 -4.06
CA ASP A 94 4.62 7.14 -3.38
C ASP A 94 4.35 7.78 -2.02
N ILE A 95 3.21 8.46 -1.88
CA ILE A 95 2.76 9.03 -0.60
C ILE A 95 1.59 8.20 -0.08
N ARG A 96 1.71 7.75 1.16
CA ARG A 96 0.64 7.03 1.85
C ARG A 96 0.26 7.73 3.13
N ILE A 97 -1.04 7.79 3.40
CA ILE A 97 -1.59 8.39 4.61
C ILE A 97 -2.49 7.35 5.27
N ARG A 98 -2.04 6.79 6.39
CA ARG A 98 -2.78 5.83 7.17
C ARG A 98 -3.46 6.52 8.35
N ALA A 99 -4.76 6.30 8.52
CA ALA A 99 -5.50 6.83 9.65
C ALA A 99 -5.36 5.90 10.85
N HIS A 100 -5.08 6.45 12.02
CA HIS A 100 -5.20 5.81 13.32
C HIS A 100 -6.24 6.54 14.17
N ASP A 101 -6.49 6.06 15.39
CA ASP A 101 -7.44 6.69 16.32
C ASP A 101 -6.99 8.09 16.77
N ASP A 102 -5.68 8.32 16.82
CA ASP A 102 -5.05 9.50 17.41
C ASP A 102 -4.28 10.38 16.40
N ARG A 103 -3.92 9.83 15.24
CA ARG A 103 -3.09 10.52 14.24
C ARG A 103 -3.28 10.01 12.82
N TYR A 104 -2.75 10.76 11.87
CA TYR A 104 -2.40 10.26 10.54
C TYR A 104 -0.92 9.89 10.52
N GLN A 105 -0.61 8.66 10.12
CA GLN A 105 0.76 8.23 9.85
C GLN A 105 1.04 8.36 8.36
N ILE A 106 2.01 9.20 8.01
CA ILE A 106 2.39 9.53 6.64
C ILE A 106 3.65 8.77 6.27
N PHE A 107 3.67 8.19 5.07
CA PHE A 107 4.81 7.51 4.46
C PHE A 107 5.18 8.19 3.15
N CYS A 108 6.48 8.22 2.86
CA CYS A 108 7.01 8.61 1.56
C CYS A 108 7.94 7.49 1.07
N ASP A 109 7.71 7.03 -0.15
CA ASP A 109 8.41 5.90 -0.77
C ASP A 109 8.48 4.69 0.16
N GLN A 110 7.31 4.35 0.73
CA GLN A 110 7.09 3.25 1.67
C GLN A 110 7.85 3.37 3.01
N LYS A 111 8.57 4.46 3.25
CA LYS A 111 9.29 4.72 4.50
C LYS A 111 8.47 5.65 5.38
N GLU A 112 8.43 5.34 6.67
CA GLU A 112 7.75 6.15 7.68
C GLU A 112 8.29 7.59 7.62
N PHE A 113 7.40 8.54 7.31
CA PHE A 113 7.76 9.93 7.11
C PHE A 113 7.39 10.77 8.32
N LYS A 114 6.12 10.81 8.74
CA LYS A 114 5.70 11.66 9.85
C LYS A 114 4.35 11.24 10.40
N ASP A 115 4.23 11.26 11.71
CA ASP A 115 2.94 11.22 12.40
C ASP A 115 2.40 12.65 12.57
N PHE A 116 1.14 12.86 12.20
CA PHE A 116 0.40 14.11 12.39
C PHE A 116 -0.81 13.85 13.28
N GLU A 117 -0.75 14.33 14.52
CA GLU A 117 -1.84 14.17 15.50
C GLU A 117 -3.15 14.79 14.99
N HIS A 118 -4.27 14.14 15.28
CA HIS A 118 -5.58 14.64 14.88
C HIS A 118 -5.89 15.96 15.58
N ARG A 119 -6.04 17.03 14.81
CA ARG A 119 -6.47 18.36 15.31
C ARG A 119 -7.96 18.61 15.10
N LEU A 120 -8.58 17.80 14.24
CA LEU A 120 -10.02 17.73 14.01
C LEU A 120 -10.42 16.24 14.04
N PRO A 121 -11.67 15.91 14.40
CA PRO A 121 -12.10 14.52 14.47
C PRO A 121 -11.97 13.83 13.11
N LEU A 122 -11.35 12.65 13.08
CA LEU A 122 -11.19 11.86 11.85
C LEU A 122 -12.53 11.69 11.10
N SER A 123 -13.62 11.48 11.84
CA SER A 123 -14.97 11.27 11.32
C SER A 123 -15.54 12.42 10.49
N THR A 124 -14.94 13.62 10.51
CA THR A 124 -15.40 14.75 9.68
C THR A 124 -14.86 14.70 8.26
N VAL A 125 -13.80 13.93 8.01
CA VAL A 125 -13.25 13.72 6.67
C VAL A 125 -14.28 13.00 5.81
N SER A 126 -14.57 13.60 4.65
CA SER A 126 -15.54 13.07 3.69
C SER A 126 -15.09 13.22 2.24
N HIS A 127 -14.05 14.01 1.99
CA HIS A 127 -13.61 14.35 0.65
C HIS A 127 -12.08 14.38 0.57
N LEU A 128 -11.57 14.09 -0.61
CA LEU A 128 -10.15 14.17 -0.98
C LEU A 128 -10.00 15.14 -2.14
N SER A 129 -9.02 16.03 -2.06
CA SER A 129 -8.52 16.74 -3.24
C SER A 129 -7.01 16.56 -3.40
N ILE A 130 -6.57 16.47 -4.66
CA ILE A 130 -5.16 16.48 -5.04
C ILE A 130 -4.99 17.50 -6.16
N ASP A 131 -4.09 18.45 -5.98
CA ASP A 131 -3.94 19.60 -6.88
C ASP A 131 -2.49 20.09 -6.99
N GLY A 132 -2.16 20.81 -8.06
CA GLY A 132 -0.84 21.39 -8.33
C GLY A 132 0.00 20.63 -9.37
N ASP A 133 1.33 20.71 -9.25
CA ASP A 133 2.27 20.33 -10.29
C ASP A 133 2.65 18.83 -10.24
N LEU A 134 1.71 17.96 -10.61
CA LEU A 134 1.91 16.51 -10.66
C LEU A 134 1.17 15.82 -11.81
N TYR A 135 1.68 14.66 -12.22
CA TYR A 135 0.92 13.64 -12.92
C TYR A 135 0.47 12.58 -11.92
N LEU A 136 -0.84 12.36 -11.82
CA LEU A 136 -1.42 11.45 -10.84
C LEU A 136 -1.73 10.10 -11.50
N ASN A 137 -1.09 9.03 -11.06
CA ASN A 137 -1.21 7.70 -11.66
C ASN A 137 -2.08 6.75 -10.86
N GLN A 138 -2.09 6.88 -9.53
CA GLN A 138 -2.85 6.01 -8.66
C GLN A 138 -3.42 6.80 -7.48
N VAL A 139 -4.72 6.63 -7.26
CA VAL A 139 -5.39 6.98 -6.01
C VAL A 139 -6.15 5.75 -5.55
N HIS A 140 -5.86 5.29 -4.34
CA HIS A 140 -6.57 4.17 -3.74
C HIS A 140 -6.80 4.45 -2.26
N TRP A 141 -8.05 4.30 -1.81
CA TRP A 141 -8.41 4.37 -0.39
C TRP A 141 -8.99 3.03 0.04
N GLY A 142 -8.51 2.48 1.15
CA GLY A 142 -9.10 1.27 1.73
C GLY A 142 -8.17 0.59 2.73
N GLY A 143 -8.34 -0.71 2.91
CA GLY A 143 -7.64 -1.46 3.95
C GLY A 143 -8.32 -1.33 5.31
N LYS A 144 -7.68 -1.88 6.34
CA LYS A 144 -8.10 -1.86 7.75
C LYS A 144 -6.94 -2.37 8.60
N TYR A 145 -7.16 -2.55 9.89
CA TYR A 145 -6.28 -3.39 10.69
C TYR A 145 -6.52 -4.86 10.35
N TYR A 146 -5.47 -5.52 9.86
CA TYR A 146 -5.46 -6.95 9.59
C TYR A 146 -4.64 -7.61 10.71
N PRO A 147 -5.24 -8.47 11.55
CA PRO A 147 -4.49 -9.19 12.57
C PRO A 147 -3.52 -10.16 11.91
N VAL A 148 -2.32 -10.32 12.48
CA VAL A 148 -1.34 -11.35 12.09
C VAL A 148 -1.14 -12.28 13.29
N PRO A 149 -1.36 -13.60 13.15
CA PRO A 149 -1.65 -14.35 11.92
C PRO A 149 -3.01 -13.98 11.29
N TYR A 150 -2.99 -13.79 9.98
CA TYR A 150 -4.17 -13.50 9.17
C TYR A 150 -4.60 -14.77 8.45
N GLU A 151 -5.89 -15.11 8.53
CA GLU A 151 -6.47 -16.19 7.75
C GLU A 151 -7.80 -15.74 7.16
N SER A 152 -8.03 -16.05 5.88
CA SER A 152 -9.31 -15.78 5.23
C SER A 152 -9.56 -16.74 4.09
N GLY A 153 -10.84 -17.07 3.88
CA GLY A 153 -11.29 -17.62 2.61
C GLY A 153 -11.23 -16.57 1.51
N ILE A 154 -11.07 -17.02 0.26
CA ILE A 154 -11.16 -16.24 -0.96
C ILE A 154 -12.44 -16.68 -1.66
N SER A 155 -13.53 -15.94 -1.44
CA SER A 155 -14.90 -16.34 -1.82
C SER A 155 -15.06 -16.72 -3.29
N GLN A 156 -14.37 -16.02 -4.19
CA GLN A 156 -14.37 -16.29 -5.64
C GLN A 156 -13.15 -17.09 -6.12
N GLY A 157 -12.28 -17.52 -5.21
CA GLY A 157 -10.98 -18.14 -5.49
C GLY A 157 -9.97 -17.18 -6.11
N LEU A 158 -8.68 -17.49 -6.00
CA LEU A 158 -7.62 -16.85 -6.78
C LEU A 158 -7.34 -17.70 -8.02
N ASN A 159 -8.31 -17.80 -8.92
CA ASN A 159 -8.21 -18.63 -10.14
C ASN A 159 -7.28 -18.00 -11.18
N VAL A 160 -6.97 -18.75 -12.25
CA VAL A 160 -6.17 -18.24 -13.38
C VAL A 160 -6.76 -16.92 -13.90
N GLY A 161 -5.88 -15.94 -14.13
CA GLY A 161 -6.20 -14.56 -14.52
C GLY A 161 -6.39 -13.60 -13.34
N ARG A 162 -6.54 -14.09 -12.11
CA ARG A 162 -6.75 -13.25 -10.92
C ARG A 162 -5.46 -12.86 -10.24
N THR A 163 -5.53 -11.75 -9.52
CA THR A 163 -4.39 -11.15 -8.83
C THR A 163 -4.70 -10.92 -7.35
N LEU A 164 -3.78 -11.35 -6.50
CA LEU A 164 -3.70 -10.96 -5.09
C LEU A 164 -2.71 -9.81 -4.95
N LEU A 165 -3.14 -8.70 -4.36
CA LEU A 165 -2.29 -7.58 -3.97
C LEU A 165 -2.30 -7.46 -2.45
N VAL A 166 -1.12 -7.47 -1.85
CA VAL A 166 -0.90 -7.33 -0.41
C VAL A 166 0.00 -6.13 -0.16
N PHE A 167 -0.49 -5.17 0.62
CA PHE A 167 0.30 -4.07 1.16
C PHE A 167 0.76 -4.46 2.56
N LEU A 168 2.08 -4.53 2.73
CA LEU A 168 2.70 -5.05 3.95
C LEU A 168 3.93 -4.25 4.35
N CYS A 169 4.33 -4.34 5.61
CA CYS A 169 5.58 -3.80 6.13
C CYS A 169 6.24 -4.86 7.00
N PRO A 170 7.37 -5.46 6.60
CA PRO A 170 8.11 -6.37 7.47
C PRO A 170 8.55 -5.63 8.72
N GLU A 171 8.45 -6.25 9.89
CA GLU A 171 8.83 -5.58 11.14
C GLU A 171 10.30 -5.15 11.15
N LYS A 172 10.63 -4.08 11.91
CA LYS A 172 12.01 -3.57 12.04
C LYS A 172 13.01 -4.65 12.52
N LYS A 173 12.53 -5.64 13.29
CA LYS A 173 13.31 -6.77 13.81
C LYS A 173 12.98 -8.12 13.15
N ALA A 174 12.25 -8.10 12.02
CA ALA A 174 11.78 -9.31 11.35
C ALA A 174 12.90 -10.32 11.09
N LYS A 175 12.63 -11.58 11.40
CA LYS A 175 13.41 -12.73 10.95
C LYS A 175 12.78 -13.31 9.69
N ARG A 176 11.47 -13.54 9.71
CA ARG A 176 10.75 -14.14 8.58
C ARG A 176 9.26 -13.88 8.66
N PHE A 177 8.60 -13.88 7.51
CA PHE A 177 7.15 -13.95 7.39
C PHE A 177 6.78 -14.84 6.21
N ASN A 178 5.55 -15.32 6.15
CA ASN A 178 5.09 -16.13 5.03
C ASN A 178 3.67 -15.78 4.60
N ILE A 179 3.40 -16.05 3.34
CA ILE A 179 2.09 -15.95 2.71
C ILE A 179 1.81 -17.29 2.07
N ASN A 180 0.72 -17.93 2.46
CA ASN A 180 0.27 -19.20 1.90
C ASN A 180 -0.99 -18.96 1.07
N LEU A 181 -0.99 -19.52 -0.14
CA LEU A 181 -2.17 -19.68 -0.98
C LEU A 181 -2.65 -21.12 -0.86
N LEU A 182 -3.81 -21.31 -0.25
CA LEU A 182 -4.34 -22.63 0.11
C LEU A 182 -5.41 -23.08 -0.86
N LYS A 183 -5.42 -24.39 -1.09
CA LYS A 183 -6.48 -25.11 -1.78
C LYS A 183 -7.61 -25.47 -0.82
N LYS A 184 -8.76 -25.89 -1.35
CA LYS A 184 -9.92 -26.33 -0.54
C LYS A 184 -9.63 -27.45 0.45
N ASN A 185 -8.70 -28.34 0.12
CA ASN A 185 -8.31 -29.48 0.95
C ASN A 185 -7.24 -29.14 2.01
N GLY A 186 -6.79 -27.88 2.07
CA GLY A 186 -5.75 -27.43 3.00
C GLY A 186 -4.31 -27.53 2.45
N ASP A 187 -4.11 -28.09 1.26
CA ASP A 187 -2.81 -28.05 0.59
C ASP A 187 -2.38 -26.60 0.32
N ILE A 188 -1.08 -26.35 0.34
CA ILE A 188 -0.51 -25.02 0.02
C ILE A 188 -0.01 -25.05 -1.42
N ALA A 189 -0.74 -24.38 -2.32
CA ALA A 189 -0.35 -24.23 -3.72
C ALA A 189 0.90 -23.35 -3.88
N LEU A 190 1.02 -22.31 -3.04
CA LEU A 190 2.20 -21.46 -2.96
C LEU A 190 2.45 -21.06 -1.51
N HIS A 191 3.60 -21.44 -0.98
CA HIS A 191 4.20 -20.90 0.24
C HIS A 191 5.26 -19.90 -0.14
N PHE A 192 5.03 -18.61 0.07
CA PHE A 192 6.00 -17.54 -0.19
C PHE A 192 6.57 -17.04 1.13
N ASN A 193 7.86 -17.30 1.39
CA ASN A 193 8.47 -17.09 2.70
C ASN A 193 9.79 -16.33 2.63
N PRO A 194 9.75 -14.98 2.73
CA PRO A 194 10.93 -14.16 2.95
C PRO A 194 11.58 -14.47 4.30
N ARG A 195 12.87 -14.82 4.27
CA ARG A 195 13.72 -15.13 5.42
C ARG A 195 14.90 -14.17 5.44
N PHE A 196 14.84 -13.15 6.30
CA PHE A 196 15.88 -12.11 6.41
C PHE A 196 17.17 -12.61 7.05
N ASP A 197 17.07 -13.59 7.94
CA ASP A 197 18.19 -14.30 8.55
C ASP A 197 18.98 -15.15 7.55
N GLU A 198 18.30 -15.73 6.56
CA GLU A 198 18.89 -16.50 5.46
C GLU A 198 19.18 -15.64 4.20
N LYS A 199 18.71 -14.38 4.18
CA LYS A 199 18.79 -13.44 3.04
C LYS A 199 18.19 -14.01 1.74
N SER A 200 17.17 -14.86 1.85
CA SER A 200 16.52 -15.55 0.74
C SER A 200 15.00 -15.49 0.85
N VAL A 201 14.31 -15.67 -0.29
CA VAL A 201 12.86 -15.87 -0.31
C VAL A 201 12.59 -17.28 -0.78
N ILE A 202 12.06 -18.11 0.11
CA ILE A 202 11.74 -19.51 -0.19
C ILE A 202 10.35 -19.58 -0.80
N ARG A 203 10.23 -20.33 -1.91
CA ARG A 203 8.94 -20.72 -2.47
C ARG A 203 8.82 -22.24 -2.47
N ASN A 204 7.67 -22.74 -2.06
CA ASN A 204 7.40 -24.17 -2.07
C ASN A 204 5.89 -24.45 -2.15
N SER A 205 5.51 -25.71 -2.23
CA SER A 205 4.15 -26.22 -2.10
C SER A 205 4.09 -27.28 -1.01
N LEU A 206 2.96 -27.38 -0.32
CA LEU A 206 2.66 -28.45 0.64
C LEU A 206 1.53 -29.30 0.05
N GLN A 207 1.77 -30.58 -0.20
CA GLN A 207 0.77 -31.50 -0.77
C GLN A 207 0.67 -32.74 0.11
N ALA A 208 -0.54 -33.06 0.56
CA ALA A 208 -0.80 -34.21 1.45
C ALA A 208 0.08 -34.21 2.72
N GLY A 209 0.47 -33.03 3.20
CA GLY A 209 1.31 -32.85 4.39
C GLY A 209 2.82 -32.85 4.13
N ASP A 210 3.27 -33.09 2.89
CA ASP A 210 4.68 -33.13 2.53
C ASP A 210 5.10 -31.87 1.74
N TRP A 211 6.24 -31.30 2.14
CA TRP A 211 6.86 -30.18 1.43
C TRP A 211 7.56 -30.67 0.17
N GLY A 212 7.35 -29.95 -0.93
CA GLY A 212 8.06 -30.20 -2.19
C GLY A 212 9.50 -29.66 -2.20
N HIS A 213 10.07 -29.53 -3.40
CA HIS A 213 11.37 -28.93 -3.61
C HIS A 213 11.35 -27.41 -3.34
N GLU A 214 12.28 -26.88 -2.55
CA GLU A 214 12.39 -25.45 -2.28
C GLU A 214 13.00 -24.69 -3.47
N GLU A 215 12.38 -23.59 -3.88
CA GLU A 215 12.95 -22.62 -4.82
C GLU A 215 13.45 -21.38 -4.08
N LYS A 216 14.70 -20.97 -4.34
CA LYS A 216 15.41 -19.94 -3.53
C LYS A 216 16.04 -18.82 -4.35
N GLU A 217 15.84 -18.82 -5.67
CA GLU A 217 16.48 -17.87 -6.57
C GLU A 217 15.99 -16.44 -6.34
N GLY A 218 16.84 -15.45 -6.61
CA GLY A 218 16.55 -14.03 -6.48
C GLY A 218 17.14 -13.39 -5.21
N LYS A 219 17.36 -12.07 -5.27
CA LYS A 219 17.82 -11.29 -4.12
C LYS A 219 16.62 -10.92 -3.24
N MET A 220 16.81 -10.82 -1.92
CA MET A 220 15.79 -10.34 -0.99
C MET A 220 15.19 -8.99 -1.48
N PRO A 221 13.89 -8.94 -1.83
CA PRO A 221 13.27 -7.73 -2.38
C PRO A 221 12.63 -6.84 -1.30
N PHE A 222 12.66 -7.27 -0.03
CA PHE A 222 12.08 -6.55 1.10
C PHE A 222 13.16 -5.91 1.97
N GLU A 223 12.85 -4.75 2.56
CA GLU A 223 13.66 -4.08 3.58
C GLU A 223 12.87 -4.06 4.90
N LYS A 224 13.54 -4.30 6.04
CA LYS A 224 12.88 -4.32 7.35
C LYS A 224 12.42 -2.91 7.73
N GLY A 225 11.17 -2.79 8.18
CA GLY A 225 10.55 -1.51 8.55
C GLY A 225 10.20 -0.61 7.37
N VAL A 226 10.24 -1.14 6.13
CA VAL A 226 9.85 -0.42 4.92
C VAL A 226 8.68 -1.16 4.30
N GLY A 227 7.63 -0.41 3.95
CA GLY A 227 6.47 -0.95 3.26
C GLY A 227 6.83 -1.58 1.91
N ALA A 228 5.99 -2.49 1.45
CA ALA A 228 6.11 -3.11 0.15
C ALA A 228 4.73 -3.47 -0.41
N ASP A 229 4.63 -3.40 -1.74
CA ASP A 229 3.48 -3.89 -2.49
C ASP A 229 3.86 -5.25 -3.09
N LEU A 230 3.27 -6.32 -2.55
CA LEU A 230 3.41 -7.66 -3.09
C LEU A 230 2.21 -7.98 -3.98
N LYS A 231 2.48 -8.29 -5.24
CA LYS A 231 1.47 -8.70 -6.22
C LYS A 231 1.75 -10.12 -6.70
N ILE A 232 0.78 -11.01 -6.54
CA ILE A 232 0.82 -12.39 -7.00
C ILE A 232 -0.28 -12.56 -8.04
N VAL A 233 0.10 -12.76 -9.29
CA VAL A 233 -0.81 -13.02 -10.41
C VAL A 233 -0.84 -14.52 -10.65
N ASN A 234 -2.02 -15.13 -10.63
CA ASN A 234 -2.18 -16.52 -11.03
C ASN A 234 -2.31 -16.60 -12.56
N GLU A 235 -1.28 -17.05 -13.26
CA GLU A 235 -1.31 -17.27 -14.71
C GLU A 235 -1.52 -18.75 -15.04
N GLU A 236 -1.69 -19.07 -16.32
CA GLU A 236 -2.03 -20.43 -16.79
C GLU A 236 -0.99 -21.50 -16.41
N HIS A 237 0.29 -21.13 -16.35
CA HIS A 237 1.40 -22.07 -16.10
C HIS A 237 2.11 -21.86 -14.76
N GLY A 238 1.79 -20.81 -14.02
CA GLY A 238 2.40 -20.52 -12.72
C GLY A 238 1.99 -19.18 -12.16
N PHE A 239 2.47 -18.88 -10.95
CA PHE A 239 2.32 -17.55 -10.37
C PHE A 239 3.41 -16.61 -10.86
N GLN A 240 3.05 -15.39 -11.26
CA GLN A 240 4.01 -14.28 -11.39
C GLN A 240 3.98 -13.44 -10.13
N ILE A 241 5.16 -13.23 -9.54
CA ILE A 241 5.31 -12.51 -8.28
C ILE A 241 6.07 -11.23 -8.53
N PHE A 242 5.48 -10.10 -8.14
CA PHE A 242 6.07 -8.77 -8.23
C PHE A 242 6.17 -8.15 -6.84
N VAL A 243 7.26 -7.43 -6.59
CA VAL A 243 7.45 -6.62 -5.39
C VAL A 243 7.76 -5.19 -5.83
N ASN A 244 6.97 -4.22 -5.37
CA ASN A 244 7.08 -2.81 -5.77
C ASN A 244 7.10 -2.65 -7.31
N ASP A 245 6.11 -3.26 -7.98
CA ASP A 245 5.91 -3.29 -9.43
C ASP A 245 7.05 -3.90 -10.27
N THR A 246 8.10 -4.41 -9.63
CA THR A 246 9.19 -5.13 -10.29
C THR A 246 8.98 -6.63 -10.20
N ARG A 247 9.09 -7.34 -11.32
CA ARG A 247 8.96 -8.80 -11.34
C ARG A 247 10.09 -9.41 -10.51
N PHE A 248 9.73 -10.15 -9.46
CA PHE A 248 10.67 -10.81 -8.57
C PHE A 248 10.99 -12.22 -9.05
N CYS A 249 9.99 -13.07 -9.20
CA CYS A 249 10.15 -14.44 -9.70
C CYS A 249 8.84 -14.99 -10.30
N ALA A 250 8.92 -16.16 -10.91
CA ALA A 250 7.77 -16.99 -11.23
C ALA A 250 7.85 -18.28 -10.42
N PHE A 251 6.71 -18.91 -10.15
CA PHE A 251 6.61 -20.22 -9.51
C PHE A 251 5.66 -21.10 -10.32
N ALA A 252 6.18 -22.14 -10.95
CA ALA A 252 5.37 -23.04 -11.78
C ALA A 252 4.31 -23.76 -10.93
N HIS A 253 3.11 -23.94 -11.48
CA HIS A 253 2.06 -24.67 -10.78
C HIS A 253 2.46 -26.12 -10.53
N ARG A 254 2.37 -26.55 -9.27
CA ARG A 254 2.62 -27.95 -8.86
C ARG A 254 1.35 -28.74 -8.62
N SER A 255 0.20 -28.07 -8.72
CA SER A 255 -1.15 -28.61 -8.57
C SER A 255 -2.11 -27.81 -9.46
N ASP A 256 -3.36 -28.25 -9.57
CA ASP A 256 -4.42 -27.48 -10.27
C ASP A 256 -4.48 -26.03 -9.75
N PRO A 257 -4.49 -25.01 -10.64
CA PRO A 257 -4.54 -23.60 -10.25
C PRO A 257 -5.96 -23.02 -10.03
N HIS A 258 -7.04 -23.81 -10.19
CA HIS A 258 -8.43 -23.30 -10.18
C HIS A 258 -9.17 -23.42 -8.84
N ASP A 259 -8.53 -23.95 -7.79
CA ASP A 259 -9.17 -24.20 -6.49
C ASP A 259 -8.42 -23.54 -5.31
N ILE A 260 -7.71 -22.45 -5.58
CA ILE A 260 -7.04 -21.63 -4.56
C ILE A 260 -8.08 -20.79 -3.84
N THR A 261 -8.50 -21.22 -2.65
CA THR A 261 -9.61 -20.62 -1.91
C THR A 261 -9.23 -20.10 -0.53
N GLY A 262 -7.98 -20.21 -0.11
CA GLY A 262 -7.54 -19.72 1.20
C GLY A 262 -6.30 -18.85 1.11
N LEU A 263 -6.19 -17.90 2.03
CA LEU A 263 -5.03 -17.05 2.25
C LEU A 263 -4.65 -17.12 3.73
N GLN A 264 -3.39 -17.44 4.01
CA GLN A 264 -2.81 -17.27 5.35
C GLN A 264 -1.58 -16.36 5.27
N ILE A 265 -1.42 -15.45 6.22
CA ILE A 265 -0.24 -14.59 6.34
C ILE A 265 0.25 -14.56 7.78
N HIS A 266 1.46 -15.03 8.02
CA HIS A 266 2.02 -15.29 9.35
C HIS A 266 3.44 -14.70 9.46
N GLY A 267 3.94 -14.60 10.70
CA GLY A 267 5.31 -14.17 11.02
C GLY A 267 5.45 -12.67 11.21
N ASP A 268 6.68 -12.17 11.09
CA ASP A 268 7.08 -10.82 11.54
C ASP A 268 6.73 -9.75 10.48
N VAL A 269 5.43 -9.51 10.27
CA VAL A 269 4.93 -8.58 9.25
C VAL A 269 3.67 -7.85 9.71
N GLU A 270 3.57 -6.57 9.36
CA GLU A 270 2.36 -5.78 9.48
C GLU A 270 1.63 -5.72 8.14
N LEU A 271 0.30 -5.85 8.17
CA LEU A 271 -0.56 -5.80 7.01
C LEU A 271 -1.40 -4.52 7.00
N THR A 272 -1.43 -3.85 5.85
CA THR A 272 -2.16 -2.57 5.67
C THR A 272 -3.22 -2.63 4.59
N GLY A 273 -3.17 -3.63 3.71
CA GLY A 273 -4.21 -3.89 2.73
C GLY A 273 -4.08 -5.24 2.06
N ILE A 274 -5.23 -5.84 1.75
CA ILE A 274 -5.34 -7.06 0.96
C ILE A 274 -6.44 -6.84 -0.06
N GLN A 275 -6.13 -7.10 -1.33
CA GLN A 275 -7.07 -6.94 -2.44
C GLN A 275 -6.96 -8.13 -3.38
N ILE A 276 -8.11 -8.56 -3.90
CA ILE A 276 -8.19 -9.63 -4.87
C ILE A 276 -9.05 -9.13 -6.01
N HIS A 277 -8.48 -9.10 -7.21
CA HIS A 277 -9.17 -8.74 -8.45
C HIS A 277 -9.05 -9.88 -9.44
#